data_AF-A0A954NBC6-F1
#
_entry.id   AF-A0A954NBC6-F1
#
_cell.length_a   1.000
_cell.length_b   1.000
_cell.length_c   1.000
_cell.angle_alpha   90.00
_cell.angle_beta   90.00
_cell.angle_gamma   90.00
#
_symmetry.space_group_name_H-M   'P 1'
#
loop_
_entity.id
_entity.type
_entity.pdbx_description
1 polymer ?
#
loop_
_entity_poly.entity_id
_entity_poly.type
_entity_poly.pdbx_seq_one_letter_code
_entity_poly.pdbx_strand_id
1 'polypeptide(L)'
;MIRYVITEAQLHEDIESEMHGWLARAQERTDGFIAAGKYDESSNIWSDIKRVYLRLQHDKCAYCERQLAAGEDGGTIEHDVEHFRPKNTVPRWPTGNDVSFSFGTGEPLENGYFWLAYHPLNYCTSCKKCNTPQKKNFFPIAQNRGSVTDDPASLNASEGPLLIYPIGDLDEDPETLIEFVGPLPKPAKKNGPRWRRAKVTIKFFKLDTREELIRERCERLVALDNALKIVDSALPDADKEVAKDDIRRLQEPKSPHANCVRSACRMYVETPDAMRDVFAAARDFLDSE
;
A
#
# COMPACT_ATOMS: atom_id res chain seq x y z
N MET A 1 -4.13 -3.85 2.36
CA MET A 1 -3.36 -3.44 1.17
C MET A 1 -3.75 -4.34 0.02
N ILE A 2 -3.81 -3.84 -1.22
CA ILE A 2 -4.10 -4.60 -2.43
C ILE A 2 -3.03 -4.36 -3.48
N ARG A 3 -2.92 -5.25 -4.48
CA ARG A 3 -2.11 -5.01 -5.69
C ARG A 3 -2.81 -4.05 -6.64
N TYR A 4 -2.06 -3.13 -7.24
CA TYR A 4 -2.47 -2.31 -8.37
C TYR A 4 -1.83 -2.88 -9.64
N VAL A 5 -2.64 -3.54 -10.46
CA VAL A 5 -2.17 -4.32 -11.61
C VAL A 5 -1.80 -3.38 -12.74
N ILE A 6 -0.51 -3.41 -13.12
CA ILE A 6 0.04 -2.72 -14.29
C ILE A 6 1.33 -3.42 -14.72
N THR A 7 1.59 -3.53 -16.01
CA THR A 7 2.91 -3.97 -16.51
C THR A 7 3.86 -2.77 -16.56
N GLU A 8 5.16 -3.00 -16.44
CA GLU A 8 6.15 -1.91 -16.57
C GLU A 8 6.03 -1.17 -17.92
N ALA A 9 5.79 -1.90 -19.02
CA ALA A 9 5.58 -1.30 -20.34
C ALA A 9 4.38 -0.33 -20.35
N GLN A 10 3.24 -0.75 -19.79
CA GLN A 10 2.06 0.12 -19.66
C GLN A 10 2.34 1.32 -18.75
N LEU A 11 3.05 1.13 -17.63
CA LEU A 11 3.41 2.23 -16.75
C LEU A 11 4.29 3.27 -17.47
N HIS A 12 5.22 2.82 -18.31
CA HIS A 12 6.03 3.70 -19.14
C HIS A 12 5.21 4.44 -20.20
N GLU A 13 4.27 3.76 -20.87
CA GLU A 13 3.35 4.40 -21.81
C GLU A 13 2.48 5.47 -21.14
N ASP A 14 1.92 5.17 -19.97
CA ASP A 14 1.10 6.10 -19.20
C ASP A 14 1.91 7.32 -18.75
N ILE A 15 3.19 7.13 -18.36
CA ILE A 15 4.12 8.20 -18.01
C ILE A 15 4.41 9.10 -19.20
N GLU A 16 4.73 8.53 -20.36
CA GLU A 16 5.05 9.31 -21.57
C GLU A 16 3.81 10.00 -22.15
N SER A 17 2.63 9.43 -21.93
CA SER A 17 1.35 10.06 -22.28
C SER A 17 1.01 11.24 -21.36
N GLU A 18 1.33 11.15 -20.07
CA GLU A 18 1.13 12.24 -19.10
C GLU A 18 2.17 13.36 -19.29
N MET A 19 3.45 12.99 -19.48
CA MET A 19 4.57 13.91 -19.61
C MET A 19 5.58 13.36 -20.62
N HIS A 20 5.45 13.79 -21.87
CA HIS A 20 6.34 13.35 -22.93
C HIS A 20 7.82 13.70 -22.64
N GLY A 21 8.70 12.74 -22.87
CA GLY A 21 10.15 12.83 -22.62
C GLY A 21 10.52 12.68 -21.14
N TRP A 22 9.59 12.32 -20.26
CA TRP A 22 9.89 12.14 -18.84
C TRP A 22 10.91 11.03 -18.60
N LEU A 23 10.79 9.87 -19.25
CA LEU A 23 11.72 8.75 -19.07
C LEU A 23 13.13 9.09 -19.54
N ALA A 24 13.26 9.83 -20.64
CA ALA A 24 14.56 10.30 -21.12
C ALA A 24 15.23 11.25 -20.11
N ARG A 25 14.49 12.21 -19.55
CA ARG A 25 14.98 13.12 -18.50
C ARG A 25 15.33 12.35 -17.22
N ALA A 26 14.54 11.34 -16.87
CA ALA A 26 14.78 10.48 -15.72
C ALA A 26 16.10 9.71 -15.86
N GLN A 27 16.37 9.16 -17.05
CA GLN A 27 17.61 8.45 -17.35
C GLN A 27 18.83 9.39 -17.26
N GLU A 28 18.79 10.55 -17.92
CA GLU A 28 19.90 11.52 -17.90
C GLU A 28 20.29 11.92 -16.45
N ARG A 29 19.29 12.18 -15.60
CA ARG A 29 19.51 12.49 -14.18
C ARG A 29 20.08 11.30 -13.41
N THR A 30 19.57 10.11 -13.68
CA THR A 30 20.02 8.87 -13.04
C THR A 30 21.50 8.61 -13.33
N ASP A 31 21.92 8.79 -14.58
CA ASP A 31 23.33 8.69 -14.98
C ASP A 31 24.21 9.68 -14.21
N GLY A 32 23.74 10.92 -14.05
CA GLY A 32 24.40 11.94 -13.23
C GLY A 32 24.54 11.53 -11.77
N PHE A 33 23.50 10.97 -11.15
CA PHE A 33 23.56 10.49 -9.77
C PHE A 33 24.48 9.28 -9.59
N ILE A 34 24.52 8.38 -10.58
CA ILE A 34 25.46 7.25 -10.60
C ILE A 34 26.90 7.76 -10.64
N ALA A 35 27.21 8.73 -11.51
CA ALA A 35 28.53 9.33 -11.58
C ALA A 35 28.92 10.07 -10.28
N ALA A 36 27.96 10.73 -9.62
CA ALA A 36 28.17 11.45 -8.36
C ALA A 36 28.22 10.52 -7.12
N GLY A 37 27.68 9.30 -7.22
CA GLY A 37 27.55 8.37 -6.10
C GLY A 37 26.54 8.79 -5.01
N LYS A 38 25.65 9.75 -5.33
CA LYS A 38 24.63 10.31 -4.42
C LYS A 38 23.54 11.02 -5.21
N TYR A 39 22.38 11.22 -4.56
CA TYR A 39 21.34 12.09 -5.07
C TYR A 39 21.74 13.54 -4.80
N ASP A 40 21.83 14.36 -5.84
CA ASP A 40 22.28 15.75 -5.75
C ASP A 40 21.47 16.62 -6.70
N GLU A 41 20.22 16.90 -6.33
CA GLU A 41 19.34 17.78 -7.09
C GLU A 41 18.46 18.64 -6.18
N SER A 42 18.33 19.92 -6.52
CA SER A 42 17.49 20.91 -5.81
C SER A 42 16.04 20.94 -6.30
N SER A 43 15.77 20.46 -7.52
CA SER A 43 14.44 20.34 -8.09
C SER A 43 14.07 18.87 -8.32
N ASN A 44 12.81 18.57 -8.60
CA ASN A 44 12.41 17.20 -8.93
C ASN A 44 11.44 17.18 -10.10
N ILE A 45 11.44 16.06 -10.83
CA ILE A 45 10.46 15.80 -11.91
C ILE A 45 9.41 14.74 -11.54
N TRP A 46 9.51 14.08 -10.38
CA TRP A 46 8.53 13.03 -10.03
C TRP A 46 7.13 13.59 -9.77
N SER A 47 7.02 14.88 -9.45
CA SER A 47 5.73 15.57 -9.41
C SER A 47 5.00 15.59 -10.75
N ASP A 48 5.75 15.62 -11.87
CA ASP A 48 5.19 15.72 -13.22
C ASP A 48 4.30 14.51 -13.56
N ILE A 49 4.66 13.34 -13.05
CA ILE A 49 3.97 12.06 -13.34
C ILE A 49 3.07 11.60 -12.20
N LYS A 50 2.84 12.45 -11.20
CA LYS A 50 2.04 12.09 -10.02
C LYS A 50 0.65 11.59 -10.39
N ARG A 51 0.01 12.20 -11.39
CA ARG A 51 -1.35 11.85 -11.84
C ARG A 51 -1.46 10.41 -12.38
N VAL A 52 -0.38 9.86 -12.95
CA VAL A 52 -0.33 8.46 -13.39
C VAL A 52 -0.60 7.53 -12.20
N TYR A 53 0.11 7.73 -11.09
CA TYR A 53 -0.04 6.93 -9.88
C TYR A 53 -1.35 7.19 -9.13
N LEU A 54 -1.90 8.41 -9.20
CA LEU A 54 -3.23 8.69 -8.66
C LEU A 54 -4.29 7.84 -9.36
N ARG A 55 -4.30 7.85 -10.69
CA ARG A 55 -5.24 7.04 -11.51
C ARG A 55 -5.04 5.54 -11.28
N LEU A 56 -3.78 5.08 -11.35
CA LEU A 56 -3.42 3.67 -11.13
C LEU A 56 -3.89 3.16 -9.76
N GLN A 57 -3.83 4.00 -8.73
CA GLN A 57 -4.20 3.63 -7.37
C GLN A 57 -5.63 3.97 -6.99
N HIS A 58 -6.43 4.45 -7.95
CA HIS A 58 -7.81 4.89 -7.71
C HIS A 58 -7.92 5.94 -6.59
N ASP A 59 -6.97 6.86 -6.56
CA ASP A 59 -6.86 7.90 -5.54
C ASP A 59 -6.80 7.35 -4.10
N LYS A 60 -6.28 6.12 -3.93
CA LYS A 60 -6.02 5.52 -2.62
C LYS A 60 -4.56 5.58 -2.23
N CYS A 61 -4.35 5.67 -0.91
CA CYS A 61 -3.01 5.45 -0.34
C CYS A 61 -2.53 4.01 -0.60
N ALA A 62 -1.32 3.87 -1.17
CA ALA A 62 -0.67 2.59 -1.43
C ALA A 62 -0.59 1.68 -0.19
N TYR A 63 -0.39 2.25 0.99
CA TYR A 63 -0.12 1.47 2.20
C TYR A 63 -1.35 1.19 3.06
N CYS A 64 -2.18 2.20 3.31
CA CYS A 64 -3.33 2.08 4.22
C CYS A 64 -4.68 1.94 3.53
N GLU A 65 -4.74 1.98 2.19
CA GLU A 65 -5.97 1.88 1.37
C GLU A 65 -7.06 2.90 1.67
N ARG A 66 -6.76 3.95 2.43
CA ARG A 66 -7.66 5.06 2.63
C ARG A 66 -7.88 5.78 1.30
N GLN A 67 -9.14 6.08 0.99
CA GLN A 67 -9.51 6.97 -0.10
C GLN A 67 -9.05 8.39 0.24
N LEU A 68 -8.38 9.03 -0.69
CA LEU A 68 -7.98 10.43 -0.60
C LEU A 68 -8.72 11.23 -1.69
N ALA A 69 -8.58 12.55 -1.63
CA ALA A 69 -9.16 13.42 -2.66
C ALA A 69 -8.69 13.01 -4.06
N ALA A 70 -9.63 13.02 -5.02
CA ALA A 70 -9.33 12.66 -6.40
C ALA A 70 -8.32 13.64 -7.01
N GLY A 71 -7.50 13.17 -7.96
CA GLY A 71 -6.49 14.03 -8.60
C GLY A 71 -7.02 15.31 -9.25
N GLU A 72 -8.29 15.34 -9.66
CA GLU A 72 -8.96 16.53 -10.23
C GLU A 72 -9.49 17.49 -9.15
N ASP A 73 -9.73 17.00 -7.93
CA ASP A 73 -10.35 17.73 -6.82
C ASP A 73 -9.38 17.92 -5.64
N GLY A 74 -8.17 18.41 -5.91
CA GLY A 74 -7.16 18.70 -4.88
C GLY A 74 -6.35 17.49 -4.38
N GLY A 75 -6.52 16.31 -4.98
CA GLY A 75 -5.74 15.10 -4.65
C GLY A 75 -4.22 15.26 -4.80
N THR A 76 -3.76 16.16 -5.67
CA THR A 76 -2.33 16.49 -5.77
C THR A 76 -1.77 17.14 -4.50
N ILE A 77 -2.59 17.60 -3.56
CA ILE A 77 -2.17 18.12 -2.25
C ILE A 77 -2.18 17.01 -1.19
N GLU A 78 -3.19 16.13 -1.19
CA GLU A 78 -3.35 15.09 -0.16
C GLU A 78 -2.42 13.90 -0.33
N HIS A 79 -2.05 13.59 -1.57
CA HIS A 79 -1.11 12.53 -1.88
C HIS A 79 0.32 13.06 -1.84
N ASP A 80 1.27 12.23 -1.41
CA ASP A 80 2.69 12.44 -1.68
C ASP A 80 3.15 11.37 -2.69
N VAL A 81 4.05 11.74 -3.62
CA VAL A 81 4.80 10.75 -4.39
C VAL A 81 5.85 10.16 -3.46
N GLU A 82 5.74 8.85 -3.23
CA GLU A 82 6.56 8.10 -2.31
C GLU A 82 7.62 7.32 -3.08
N HIS A 83 8.86 7.39 -2.61
CA HIS A 83 9.95 6.52 -3.03
C HIS A 83 9.94 5.24 -2.20
N PHE A 84 9.60 4.08 -2.78
CA PHE A 84 9.63 2.80 -2.05
C PHE A 84 11.00 2.59 -1.40
N ARG A 85 12.06 2.68 -2.20
CA ARG A 85 13.47 2.81 -1.79
C ARG A 85 13.88 4.29 -1.73
N PRO A 86 14.23 4.82 -0.55
CA PRO A 86 14.56 6.23 -0.38
C PRO A 86 15.79 6.65 -1.21
N LYS A 87 15.67 7.76 -1.93
CA LYS A 87 16.76 8.36 -2.72
C LYS A 87 17.92 8.94 -1.91
N ASN A 88 17.70 9.18 -0.62
CA ASN A 88 18.67 9.75 0.32
C ASN A 88 18.93 8.76 1.46
N THR A 89 19.80 9.14 2.40
CA THR A 89 20.18 8.36 3.58
C THR A 89 19.04 7.53 4.16
N VAL A 90 19.29 6.25 4.39
CA VAL A 90 18.40 5.32 5.07
C VAL A 90 18.94 5.08 6.48
N PRO A 91 18.36 5.71 7.51
CA PRO A 91 18.74 5.44 8.89
C PRO A 91 18.30 4.05 9.35
N ARG A 92 18.89 3.57 10.45
CA ARG A 92 18.46 2.33 11.12
C ARG A 92 17.01 2.48 11.58
N TRP A 93 16.19 1.46 11.32
CA TRP A 93 14.82 1.36 11.80
C TRP A 93 14.63 0.02 12.52
N PRO A 94 13.86 -0.07 13.61
CA PRO A 94 13.21 1.01 14.34
C PRO A 94 14.20 1.85 15.17
N THR A 95 13.88 3.12 15.42
CA THR A 95 14.74 4.08 16.17
C THR A 95 14.43 4.16 17.67
N GLY A 96 13.57 3.28 18.20
CA GLY A 96 13.14 3.29 19.60
C GLY A 96 12.58 1.93 20.05
N ASN A 97 12.09 1.87 21.29
CA ASN A 97 11.65 0.61 21.93
C ASN A 97 10.18 0.25 21.66
N ASP A 98 9.40 1.14 21.04
CA ASP A 98 7.96 0.96 20.79
C ASP A 98 7.66 -0.22 19.86
N VAL A 99 8.62 -0.56 19.00
CA VAL A 99 8.53 -1.69 18.08
C VAL A 99 9.87 -2.42 18.11
N SER A 100 9.84 -3.72 18.36
CA SER A 100 11.02 -4.58 18.27
C SER A 100 10.69 -5.90 17.59
N PHE A 101 11.68 -6.48 16.93
CA PHE A 101 11.58 -7.76 16.25
C PHE A 101 12.73 -8.66 16.70
N SER A 102 12.48 -9.98 16.73
CA SER A 102 13.51 -10.98 17.00
C SER A 102 14.43 -11.25 15.80
N PHE A 103 14.35 -10.41 14.76
CA PHE A 103 15.12 -10.50 13.52
C PHE A 103 15.59 -9.10 13.12
N GLY A 104 16.69 -9.04 12.38
CA GLY A 104 17.27 -7.79 11.90
C GLY A 104 16.42 -7.11 10.83
N THR A 105 16.58 -5.79 10.71
CA THR A 105 15.89 -4.89 9.79
C THR A 105 16.84 -4.16 8.85
N GLY A 106 18.06 -4.70 8.69
CA GLY A 106 19.11 -4.18 7.83
C GLY A 106 19.91 -3.02 8.44
N GLU A 107 21.15 -2.89 7.98
CA GLU A 107 22.04 -1.78 8.34
C GLU A 107 21.63 -0.47 7.67
N PRO A 108 21.96 0.70 8.25
CA PRO A 108 21.75 1.98 7.59
C PRO A 108 22.52 2.09 6.26
N LEU A 109 22.06 2.98 5.39
CA LEU A 109 22.69 3.27 4.09
C LEU A 109 22.88 4.78 3.93
N GLU A 110 24.13 5.25 3.88
CA GLU A 110 24.46 6.68 3.95
C GLU A 110 23.92 7.50 2.77
N ASN A 111 24.10 7.03 1.54
CA ASN A 111 23.67 7.76 0.33
C ASN A 111 22.29 7.35 -0.19
N GLY A 112 21.64 6.37 0.45
CA GLY A 112 20.38 5.82 -0.02
C GLY A 112 20.47 5.15 -1.39
N TYR A 113 19.30 4.94 -1.99
CA TYR A 113 19.12 4.36 -3.32
C TYR A 113 19.02 5.46 -4.37
N PHE A 114 20.05 6.31 -4.43
CA PHE A 114 20.05 7.50 -5.29
C PHE A 114 19.85 7.18 -6.78
N TRP A 115 20.33 6.02 -7.24
CA TRP A 115 20.16 5.56 -8.63
C TRP A 115 18.72 5.13 -8.95
N LEU A 116 17.88 4.92 -7.94
CA LEU A 116 16.45 4.65 -8.10
C LEU A 116 15.59 5.89 -7.86
N ALA A 117 16.20 7.07 -7.72
CA ALA A 117 15.46 8.30 -7.43
C ALA A 117 14.39 8.61 -8.49
N TYR A 118 14.60 8.18 -9.74
CA TYR A 118 13.68 8.35 -10.88
C TYR A 118 13.22 7.04 -11.54
N HIS A 119 13.40 5.89 -10.90
CA HIS A 119 12.92 4.62 -11.45
C HIS A 119 11.38 4.54 -11.30
N PRO A 120 10.59 4.31 -12.37
CA PRO A 120 9.12 4.25 -12.28
C PRO A 120 8.60 3.23 -11.26
N LEU A 121 9.13 2.01 -11.27
CA LEU A 121 8.81 0.98 -10.26
C LEU A 121 9.40 1.23 -8.85
N ASN A 122 9.92 2.43 -8.58
CA ASN A 122 10.26 2.88 -7.23
C ASN A 122 9.22 3.86 -6.67
N TYR A 123 8.15 4.15 -7.41
CA TYR A 123 7.12 5.09 -6.98
C TYR A 123 5.80 4.45 -6.60
N CYS A 124 5.11 5.09 -5.67
CA CYS A 124 3.68 5.01 -5.50
C CYS A 124 3.17 6.34 -4.92
N THR A 125 1.86 6.49 -4.77
CA THR A 125 1.28 7.59 -4.00
C THR A 125 0.81 7.10 -2.64
N SER A 126 1.03 7.92 -1.61
CA SER A 126 0.57 7.59 -0.26
C SER A 126 0.03 8.82 0.46
N CYS A 127 -0.77 8.59 1.50
CA CYS A 127 -1.29 9.68 2.31
C CYS A 127 -0.18 10.31 3.18
N LYS A 128 -0.37 11.58 3.57
CA LYS A 128 0.60 12.31 4.40
C LYS A 128 0.99 11.55 5.68
N LYS A 129 0.03 10.88 6.33
CA LYS A 129 0.26 10.07 7.53
C LYS A 129 1.15 8.86 7.28
N CYS A 130 1.08 8.21 6.13
CA CYS A 130 1.94 7.06 5.82
C CYS A 130 3.35 7.50 5.37
N ASN A 131 3.45 8.53 4.52
CA ASN A 131 4.74 9.03 4.05
C ASN A 131 5.51 9.77 5.16
N THR A 132 4.95 10.87 5.69
CA THR A 132 5.74 11.86 6.45
C THR A 132 6.13 11.41 7.86
N PRO A 133 5.21 10.98 8.75
CA PRO A 133 5.61 10.58 10.11
C PRO A 133 6.03 9.11 10.20
N GLN A 134 5.47 8.20 9.38
CA GLN A 134 5.82 6.77 9.44
C GLN A 134 7.03 6.44 8.57
N LYS A 135 6.91 6.57 7.23
CA LYS A 135 7.94 6.07 6.33
C LYS A 135 9.21 6.90 6.30
N LYS A 136 9.10 8.23 6.18
CA LYS A 136 10.25 9.14 6.04
C LYS A 136 11.23 8.58 4.98
N ASN A 137 12.44 8.29 5.42
CA ASN A 137 13.51 7.67 4.66
C ASN A 137 13.91 6.29 5.23
N PHE A 138 13.04 5.63 6.00
CA PHE A 138 13.29 4.29 6.49
C PHE A 138 12.98 3.24 5.42
N PHE A 139 13.83 2.22 5.32
CA PHE A 139 13.65 1.09 4.42
C PHE A 139 14.22 -0.19 5.03
N PRO A 140 13.44 -0.88 5.87
CA PRO A 140 13.89 -2.10 6.52
C PRO A 140 13.97 -3.26 5.51
N ILE A 141 15.05 -4.01 5.58
CA ILE A 141 15.32 -5.18 4.74
C ILE A 141 15.72 -6.38 5.61
N ALA A 142 15.57 -7.60 5.09
CA ALA A 142 15.87 -8.82 5.82
C ALA A 142 17.35 -9.23 5.73
N GLN A 143 18.05 -8.77 4.69
CA GLN A 143 19.43 -9.15 4.36
C GLN A 143 20.34 -7.91 4.28
N ASN A 144 21.41 -7.99 3.48
CA ASN A 144 22.33 -6.89 3.23
C ASN A 144 21.82 -5.97 2.12
N ARG A 145 22.28 -4.72 2.13
CA ARG A 145 22.01 -3.76 1.05
C ARG A 145 22.58 -4.29 -0.27
N GLY A 146 21.81 -4.18 -1.34
CA GLY A 146 22.23 -4.60 -2.67
C GLY A 146 23.24 -3.63 -3.31
N SER A 147 23.89 -4.07 -4.38
CA SER A 147 24.71 -3.21 -5.23
C SER A 147 23.83 -2.32 -6.13
N VAL A 148 24.43 -1.29 -6.72
CA VAL A 148 23.75 -0.45 -7.72
C VAL A 148 23.32 -1.30 -8.90
N THR A 149 22.04 -1.22 -9.26
CA THR A 149 21.42 -1.89 -10.42
C THR A 149 20.10 -1.21 -10.76
N ASP A 150 19.76 -1.24 -12.04
CA ASP A 150 18.49 -0.83 -12.64
C ASP A 150 17.44 -1.95 -12.68
N ASP A 151 17.71 -3.11 -12.06
CA ASP A 151 16.76 -4.21 -11.90
C ASP A 151 16.26 -4.30 -10.44
N PRO A 152 15.10 -3.70 -10.11
CA PRO A 152 14.51 -3.81 -8.79
C PRO A 152 14.17 -5.24 -8.36
N ALA A 153 13.96 -6.18 -9.29
CA ALA A 153 13.63 -7.57 -8.96
C ALA A 153 14.86 -8.30 -8.40
N SER A 154 16.02 -8.10 -9.03
CA SER A 154 17.30 -8.57 -8.49
C SER A 154 17.60 -7.98 -7.10
N LEU A 155 17.31 -6.68 -6.89
CA LEU A 155 17.43 -6.05 -5.56
C LEU A 155 16.47 -6.65 -4.54
N ASN A 156 15.22 -6.93 -4.92
CA ASN A 156 14.24 -7.57 -4.04
C ASN A 156 14.76 -8.95 -3.59
N ALA A 157 15.33 -9.72 -4.51
CA ALA A 157 15.89 -11.04 -4.21
C ALA A 157 17.13 -10.96 -3.29
N SER A 158 18.01 -9.97 -3.47
CA SER A 158 19.21 -9.83 -2.65
C SER A 158 18.94 -9.23 -1.26
N GLU A 159 18.07 -8.22 -1.16
CA GLU A 159 17.85 -7.47 0.07
C GLU A 159 16.73 -8.07 0.94
N GLY A 160 15.71 -8.65 0.31
CA GLY A 160 14.48 -9.06 0.97
C GLY A 160 13.76 -7.90 1.69
N PRO A 161 13.15 -6.94 0.95
CA PRO A 161 12.41 -5.84 1.56
C PRO A 161 11.34 -6.30 2.55
N LEU A 162 11.32 -5.68 3.74
CA LEU A 162 10.33 -6.00 4.77
C LEU A 162 9.03 -5.20 4.61
N LEU A 163 9.08 -4.09 3.87
CA LEU A 163 7.88 -3.38 3.42
C LEU A 163 7.31 -4.05 2.15
N ILE A 164 6.02 -3.86 1.93
CA ILE A 164 5.29 -4.38 0.76
C ILE A 164 5.12 -3.27 -0.27
N TYR A 165 5.47 -3.55 -1.52
CA TYR A 165 5.29 -2.66 -2.65
C TYR A 165 4.09 -3.12 -3.50
N PRO A 166 3.01 -2.32 -3.62
CA PRO A 166 1.76 -2.82 -4.21
C PRO A 166 1.63 -2.60 -5.73
N ILE A 167 2.59 -1.97 -6.40
CA ILE A 167 2.48 -1.60 -7.82
C ILE A 167 3.02 -2.71 -8.72
N GLY A 168 2.25 -3.07 -9.74
CA GLY A 168 2.63 -4.06 -10.74
C GLY A 168 2.82 -5.44 -10.15
N ASP A 169 3.77 -6.22 -10.69
CA ASP A 169 4.12 -7.59 -10.28
C ASP A 169 5.53 -7.72 -9.70
N LEU A 170 6.23 -6.60 -9.48
CA LEU A 170 7.59 -6.55 -8.92
C LEU A 170 7.71 -7.19 -7.52
N ASP A 171 6.61 -7.22 -6.77
CA ASP A 171 6.54 -7.77 -5.43
C ASP A 171 5.39 -8.80 -5.29
N GLU A 172 5.41 -9.56 -4.20
CA GLU A 172 4.33 -10.48 -3.81
C GLU A 172 3.00 -9.75 -3.62
N ASP A 173 1.90 -10.45 -3.86
CA ASP A 173 0.57 -9.85 -3.76
C ASP A 173 0.31 -9.47 -2.29
N PRO A 174 0.03 -8.18 -1.98
CA PRO A 174 -0.24 -7.75 -0.62
C PRO A 174 -1.32 -8.56 0.10
N GLU A 175 -2.32 -9.08 -0.63
CA GLU A 175 -3.40 -9.89 -0.05
C GLU A 175 -2.97 -11.32 0.32
N THR A 176 -1.83 -11.78 -0.19
CA THR A 176 -1.21 -13.06 0.24
C THR A 176 -0.36 -12.91 1.50
N LEU A 177 -0.08 -11.66 1.90
CA LEU A 177 0.76 -11.30 3.05
C LEU A 177 -0.08 -10.78 4.22
N ILE A 178 -1.05 -9.90 3.95
CA ILE A 178 -1.92 -9.27 4.95
C ILE A 178 -3.37 -9.65 4.66
N GLU A 179 -4.02 -10.22 5.65
CA GLU A 179 -5.47 -10.44 5.71
C GLU A 179 -6.08 -9.60 6.84
N PHE A 180 -7.40 -9.66 7.00
CA PHE A 180 -8.11 -8.95 8.06
C PHE A 180 -9.00 -9.88 8.87
N VAL A 181 -9.06 -9.63 10.18
CA VAL A 181 -10.08 -10.19 11.07
C VAL A 181 -10.86 -9.01 11.65
N GLY A 182 -12.09 -8.83 11.17
CA GLY A 182 -12.81 -7.57 11.35
C GLY A 182 -12.00 -6.40 10.78
N PRO A 183 -11.94 -5.23 11.46
CA PRO A 183 -11.22 -4.06 10.96
C PRO A 183 -9.69 -4.14 11.14
N LEU A 184 -9.19 -5.21 11.78
CA LEU A 184 -7.80 -5.32 12.19
C LEU A 184 -6.98 -6.17 11.21
N PRO A 185 -5.89 -5.63 10.63
CA PRO A 185 -5.03 -6.37 9.74
C PRO A 185 -4.19 -7.38 10.52
N LYS A 186 -3.95 -8.55 9.92
CA LYS A 186 -3.10 -9.61 10.46
C LYS A 186 -2.22 -10.22 9.38
N PRO A 187 -1.04 -10.77 9.74
CA PRO A 187 -0.28 -11.60 8.81
C PRO A 187 -1.07 -12.83 8.36
N ALA A 188 -1.18 -13.05 7.05
CA ALA A 188 -1.83 -14.22 6.46
C ALA A 188 -1.03 -15.52 6.66
N LYS A 189 0.22 -15.42 7.13
CA LYS A 189 1.10 -16.54 7.48
C LYS A 189 1.47 -16.46 8.95
N LYS A 190 1.68 -17.61 9.60
CA LYS A 190 2.00 -17.69 11.04
C LYS A 190 3.49 -17.45 11.35
N ASN A 191 4.37 -17.69 10.39
CA ASN A 191 5.83 -17.55 10.53
C ASN A 191 6.50 -17.40 9.14
N GLY A 192 7.84 -17.32 9.13
CA GLY A 192 8.63 -17.24 7.90
C GLY A 192 8.69 -15.84 7.28
N PRO A 193 9.33 -15.71 6.09
CA PRO A 193 9.56 -14.41 5.45
C PRO A 193 8.27 -13.61 5.23
N ARG A 194 7.22 -14.22 4.67
CA ARG A 194 5.91 -13.57 4.45
C ARG A 194 5.29 -13.00 5.73
N TRP A 195 5.35 -13.75 6.83
CA TRP A 195 4.90 -13.27 8.14
C TRP A 195 5.71 -12.07 8.62
N ARG A 196 7.05 -12.08 8.46
CA ARG A 196 7.90 -10.94 8.84
C ARG A 196 7.52 -9.69 8.06
N ARG A 197 7.33 -9.81 6.75
CA ARG A 197 6.94 -8.69 5.88
C ARG A 197 5.60 -8.07 6.30
N ALA A 198 4.59 -8.92 6.50
CA ALA A 198 3.28 -8.47 6.97
C ALA A 198 3.35 -7.81 8.35
N LYS A 199 4.04 -8.44 9.31
CA LYS A 199 4.20 -7.93 10.68
C LYS A 199 4.93 -6.59 10.70
N VAL A 200 6.02 -6.46 9.94
CA VAL A 200 6.77 -5.21 9.82
C VAL A 200 5.87 -4.14 9.19
N THR A 201 5.24 -4.42 8.04
CA THR A 201 4.37 -3.45 7.35
C THR A 201 3.22 -2.95 8.25
N ILE A 202 2.53 -3.85 8.96
CA ILE A 202 1.43 -3.48 9.88
C ILE A 202 1.94 -2.52 10.96
N LYS A 203 3.04 -2.87 11.64
CA LYS A 203 3.60 -2.04 12.73
C LYS A 203 4.24 -0.75 12.23
N PHE A 204 4.90 -0.81 11.08
CA PHE A 204 5.58 0.32 10.46
C PHE A 204 4.59 1.43 10.09
N PHE A 205 3.45 1.08 9.49
CA PHE A 205 2.41 2.06 9.13
C PHE A 205 1.31 2.22 10.17
N LYS A 206 1.42 1.54 11.32
CA LYS A 206 0.43 1.54 12.41
C LYS A 206 -0.97 1.19 11.92
N LEU A 207 -1.07 0.20 11.03
CA LEU A 207 -2.33 -0.14 10.34
C LEU A 207 -3.40 -0.70 11.28
N ASP A 208 -3.01 -1.19 12.45
CA ASP A 208 -3.83 -1.82 13.48
C ASP A 208 -4.14 -0.92 14.69
N THR A 209 -3.52 0.26 14.79
CA THR A 209 -3.69 1.14 15.96
C THR A 209 -4.18 2.55 15.61
N ARG A 210 -4.22 2.91 14.33
CA ARG A 210 -4.78 4.19 13.87
C ARG A 210 -6.31 4.10 13.87
N GLU A 211 -6.92 4.75 14.85
CA GLU A 211 -8.37 4.74 15.09
C GLU A 211 -9.19 5.12 13.86
N GLU A 212 -8.75 6.11 13.07
CA GLU A 212 -9.45 6.50 11.86
C GLU A 212 -9.48 5.38 10.81
N LEU A 213 -8.44 4.54 10.74
CA LEU A 213 -8.43 3.40 9.82
C LEU A 213 -9.34 2.28 10.32
N ILE A 214 -9.44 2.11 11.64
CA ILE A 214 -10.34 1.12 12.25
C ILE A 214 -11.79 1.53 11.99
N ARG A 215 -12.13 2.80 12.24
CA ARG A 215 -13.44 3.39 11.97
C ARG A 215 -13.85 3.24 10.50
N GLU A 216 -13.03 3.71 9.56
CA GLU A 216 -13.32 3.59 8.13
C GLU A 216 -13.54 2.13 7.69
N ARG A 217 -12.79 1.17 8.25
CA ARG A 217 -13.00 -0.26 7.97
C ARG A 217 -14.28 -0.79 8.60
N CYS A 218 -14.62 -0.41 9.83
CA CYS A 218 -15.90 -0.75 10.45
C CYS A 218 -17.07 -0.26 9.59
N GLU A 219 -17.01 0.96 9.05
CA GLU A 219 -18.04 1.45 8.11
C GLU A 219 -18.18 0.55 6.88
N ARG A 220 -17.05 0.09 6.30
CA ARG A 220 -17.09 -0.84 5.16
C ARG A 220 -17.70 -2.19 5.56
N LEU A 221 -17.37 -2.70 6.74
CA LEU A 221 -17.93 -3.95 7.26
C LEU A 221 -19.43 -3.84 7.52
N VAL A 222 -19.89 -2.70 8.04
CA VAL A 222 -21.32 -2.43 8.26
C VAL A 222 -22.08 -2.32 6.94
N ALA A 223 -21.50 -1.65 5.94
CA ALA A 223 -22.07 -1.61 4.59
C ALA A 223 -22.18 -3.02 3.98
N LEU A 224 -21.14 -3.84 4.14
CA LEU A 224 -21.15 -5.24 3.71
C LEU A 224 -22.25 -6.05 4.42
N ASP A 225 -22.36 -5.96 5.75
CA ASP A 225 -23.39 -6.68 6.53
C ASP A 225 -24.81 -6.25 6.13
N ASN A 226 -25.04 -4.96 5.89
CA ASN A 226 -26.33 -4.48 5.40
C ASN A 226 -26.72 -5.13 4.06
N ALA A 227 -25.78 -5.22 3.12
CA ALA A 227 -26.01 -5.86 1.83
C ALA A 227 -26.22 -7.38 1.99
N LEU A 228 -25.41 -8.06 2.82
CA LEU A 228 -25.58 -9.50 3.09
C LEU A 228 -26.93 -9.82 3.73
N LYS A 229 -27.40 -8.99 4.66
CA LYS A 229 -28.74 -9.12 5.26
C LYS A 229 -29.86 -9.04 4.21
N ILE A 230 -29.71 -8.19 3.19
CA ILE A 230 -30.67 -8.13 2.08
C ILE A 230 -30.62 -9.42 1.26
N VAL A 231 -29.42 -9.89 0.92
CA VAL A 231 -29.23 -11.15 0.17
C VAL A 231 -29.89 -12.34 0.88
N ASP A 232 -29.74 -12.44 2.20
CA ASP A 232 -30.27 -13.53 3.02
C ASP A 232 -31.76 -13.39 3.38
N SER A 233 -32.38 -12.25 3.04
CA SER A 233 -33.76 -11.95 3.44
C SER A 233 -34.82 -12.64 2.56
N ALA A 234 -36.09 -12.42 2.89
CA ALA A 234 -37.24 -12.79 2.07
C ALA A 234 -37.64 -11.71 1.02
N LEU A 235 -36.79 -10.68 0.81
CA LEU A 235 -37.06 -9.64 -0.18
C LEU A 235 -37.06 -10.18 -1.62
N PRO A 236 -37.71 -9.45 -2.56
CA PRO A 236 -37.70 -9.79 -3.98
C PRO A 236 -36.30 -9.98 -4.56
N ASP A 237 -36.19 -10.82 -5.60
CA ASP A 237 -34.91 -11.12 -6.24
C ASP A 237 -34.23 -9.87 -6.83
N ALA A 238 -35.01 -8.89 -7.28
CA ALA A 238 -34.47 -7.62 -7.77
C ALA A 238 -33.65 -6.87 -6.70
N ASP A 239 -34.15 -6.82 -5.45
CA ASP A 239 -33.44 -6.18 -4.33
C ASP A 239 -32.18 -6.97 -3.96
N LYS A 240 -32.26 -8.30 -4.02
CA LYS A 240 -31.10 -9.18 -3.78
C LYS A 240 -30.02 -9.01 -4.83
N GLU A 241 -30.38 -8.84 -6.10
CA GLU A 241 -29.40 -8.56 -7.16
C GLU A 241 -28.71 -7.21 -6.95
N VAL A 242 -29.44 -6.16 -6.55
CA VAL A 242 -28.83 -4.88 -6.19
C VAL A 242 -27.85 -5.04 -5.02
N ALA A 243 -28.22 -5.79 -3.98
CA ALA A 243 -27.33 -6.04 -2.85
C ALA A 243 -26.09 -6.87 -3.24
N LYS A 244 -26.23 -7.84 -4.16
CA LYS A 244 -25.07 -8.55 -4.73
C LYS A 244 -24.16 -7.61 -5.51
N ASP A 245 -24.72 -6.63 -6.22
CA ASP A 245 -23.94 -5.60 -6.92
C ASP A 245 -23.17 -4.71 -5.93
N ASP A 246 -23.81 -4.33 -4.82
CA ASP A 246 -23.14 -3.60 -3.73
C ASP A 246 -21.98 -4.38 -3.12
N ILE A 247 -22.17 -5.68 -2.85
CA ILE A 247 -21.11 -6.56 -2.35
C ILE A 247 -19.96 -6.64 -3.36
N ARG A 248 -20.24 -6.70 -4.67
CA ARG A 248 -19.20 -6.66 -5.71
C ARG A 248 -18.47 -5.32 -5.71
N ARG A 249 -19.19 -4.20 -5.68
CA ARG A 249 -18.61 -2.85 -5.61
C ARG A 249 -17.69 -2.67 -4.42
N LEU A 250 -18.09 -3.11 -3.22
CA LEU A 250 -17.28 -3.00 -2.00
C LEU A 250 -15.94 -3.74 -2.09
N GLN A 251 -15.86 -4.77 -2.94
CA GLN A 251 -14.65 -5.56 -3.16
C GLN A 251 -13.78 -5.04 -4.31
N GLU A 252 -14.24 -4.07 -5.11
CA GLU A 252 -13.47 -3.57 -6.24
C GLU A 252 -12.17 -2.89 -5.80
N PRO A 253 -11.09 -2.93 -6.62
CA PRO A 253 -9.83 -2.27 -6.31
C PRO A 253 -9.97 -0.77 -6.00
N LYS A 254 -10.95 -0.09 -6.59
CA LYS A 254 -11.22 1.33 -6.35
C LYS A 254 -11.91 1.61 -5.00
N SER A 255 -12.49 0.61 -4.36
CA SER A 255 -13.14 0.79 -3.07
C SER A 255 -12.11 0.95 -1.94
N PRO A 256 -12.35 1.87 -0.98
CA PRO A 256 -11.48 2.01 0.17
C PRO A 256 -11.48 0.72 1.00
N HIS A 257 -10.31 0.36 1.52
CA HIS A 257 -10.11 -0.83 2.35
C HIS A 257 -10.59 -2.14 1.71
N ALA A 258 -10.41 -2.30 0.39
CA ALA A 258 -10.90 -3.45 -0.37
C ALA A 258 -10.41 -4.80 0.18
N ASN A 259 -9.15 -4.92 0.64
CA ASN A 259 -8.66 -6.18 1.26
C ASN A 259 -9.43 -6.51 2.56
N CYS A 260 -9.82 -5.51 3.36
CA CYS A 260 -10.63 -5.72 4.56
C CYS A 260 -11.99 -6.34 4.19
N VAL A 261 -12.65 -5.78 3.16
CA VAL A 261 -13.93 -6.32 2.66
C VAL A 261 -13.75 -7.72 2.07
N ARG A 262 -12.74 -7.93 1.23
CA ARG A 262 -12.45 -9.25 0.62
C ARG A 262 -12.17 -10.32 1.68
N SER A 263 -11.46 -9.97 2.75
CA SER A 263 -11.23 -10.85 3.90
C SER A 263 -12.53 -11.18 4.63
N ALA A 264 -13.38 -10.18 4.86
CA ALA A 264 -14.70 -10.37 5.46
C ALA A 264 -15.63 -11.26 4.60
N CYS A 265 -15.64 -11.08 3.28
CA CYS A 265 -16.40 -11.95 2.37
C CYS A 265 -15.92 -13.41 2.45
N ARG A 266 -14.60 -13.65 2.48
CA ARG A 266 -14.06 -15.02 2.66
C ARG A 266 -14.49 -15.62 3.99
N MET A 267 -14.34 -14.87 5.08
CA MET A 267 -14.75 -15.32 6.43
C MET A 267 -16.26 -15.55 6.53
N TYR A 268 -17.09 -14.76 5.85
CA TYR A 268 -18.53 -14.95 5.80
C TYR A 268 -18.91 -16.29 5.15
N VAL A 269 -18.23 -16.66 4.07
CA VAL A 269 -18.43 -17.95 3.38
C VAL A 269 -17.95 -19.12 4.24
N GLU A 270 -16.83 -18.97 4.93
CA GLU A 270 -16.22 -20.03 5.75
C GLU A 270 -16.92 -20.23 7.10
N THR A 271 -17.26 -19.14 7.78
CA THR A 271 -17.80 -19.11 9.14
C THR A 271 -18.81 -17.96 9.31
N PRO A 272 -20.04 -18.08 8.77
CA PRO A 272 -21.01 -16.98 8.72
C PRO A 272 -21.40 -16.46 10.11
N ASP A 273 -21.64 -17.35 11.09
CA ASP A 273 -22.04 -16.94 12.44
C ASP A 273 -20.94 -16.12 13.13
N ALA A 274 -19.70 -16.57 13.07
CA ALA A 274 -18.56 -15.82 13.62
C ALA A 274 -18.37 -14.48 12.92
N MET A 275 -18.65 -14.39 11.61
CA MET A 275 -18.58 -13.13 10.88
C MET A 275 -19.72 -12.17 11.27
N ARG A 276 -20.91 -12.68 11.62
CA ARG A 276 -22.01 -11.85 12.15
C ARG A 276 -21.65 -11.23 13.49
N ASP A 277 -20.95 -11.95 14.37
CA ASP A 277 -20.43 -11.39 15.62
C ASP A 277 -19.42 -10.25 15.35
N VAL A 278 -18.55 -10.42 14.35
CA VAL A 278 -17.62 -9.38 13.91
C VAL A 278 -18.36 -8.16 13.38
N PHE A 279 -19.44 -8.35 12.60
CA PHE A 279 -20.27 -7.23 12.13
C PHE A 279 -20.98 -6.50 13.26
N ALA A 280 -21.47 -7.22 14.27
CA ALA A 280 -22.06 -6.61 15.47
C ALA A 280 -21.02 -5.76 16.21
N ALA A 281 -19.83 -6.31 16.48
CA ALA A 281 -18.74 -5.56 17.12
C ALA A 281 -18.30 -4.32 16.33
N ALA A 282 -18.34 -4.39 14.99
CA ALA A 282 -18.06 -3.23 14.14
C ALA A 282 -19.11 -2.11 14.29
N ARG A 283 -20.39 -2.45 14.46
CA ARG A 283 -21.47 -1.47 14.74
C ARG A 283 -21.30 -0.87 16.13
N ASP A 284 -21.10 -1.71 17.14
CA ASP A 284 -20.88 -1.26 18.52
C ASP A 284 -19.72 -0.27 18.61
N PHE A 285 -18.62 -0.53 17.90
CA PHE A 285 -17.49 0.40 17.80
C PHE A 285 -17.88 1.76 17.18
N LEU A 286 -18.69 1.76 16.12
CA LEU A 286 -19.14 3.00 15.47
C LEU A 286 -20.11 3.79 16.35
N ASP A 287 -20.97 3.10 17.11
CA ASP A 287 -21.98 3.71 17.99
C ASP A 287 -21.40 4.18 19.33
N SER A 288 -20.19 3.73 19.70
CA SER A 288 -19.52 4.07 20.96
C SER A 288 -18.86 5.45 21.03
N GLU A 289 -19.00 6.27 19.98
CA GLU A 289 -18.50 7.66 19.91
C GLU A 289 -19.63 8.71 19.94
#